data_AF-A0A8X6VUY2-F1
#
_entry.id   AF-A0A8X6VUY2-F1
#
_cell.length_a   1.000
_cell.length_b   1.000
_cell.length_c   1.000
_cell.angle_alpha   90.00
_cell.angle_beta   90.00
_cell.angle_gamma   90.00
#
_symmetry.space_group_name_H-M   'P 1'
#
loop_
_entity.id
_entity.type
_entity.pdbx_description
1 polymer ?
#
loop_
_entity_poly.entity_id
_entity_poly.type
_entity_poly.pdbx_seq_one_letter_code
_entity_poly.pdbx_strand_id
1 'polypeptide(L)'
;MELDDRLDPLLKKIELREDLKSRRGLAVSLEIICHNCEESTSTMSSKISNKCYDVNLRLTYGMRAIGKGGAAARIFCGLMNLPPPPAKFERHNSLFLNVLKTISEDSMNAAVHEAVIANDNNSNIAVAVDGTWHKRGYSSLNGVVCATSVENGKVIDFEALTKYCSSCKGKKKPCENCAKNYEGFSGAMECRGVLSIFQRSETSRKACYTQYLGDGDSKGFLTIKEAKVYGDTEVEKLECVGHV
;
A
#
# COMPACT_ATOMS: atom_id res chain seq x y z
N MET A 1 41.25 -4.68 14.04
CA MET A 1 40.33 -4.74 15.20
C MET A 1 40.69 -6.03 15.92
N GLU A 2 41.64 -5.93 16.83
CA GLU A 2 42.14 -7.06 17.62
C GLU A 2 41.03 -7.49 18.59
N LEU A 3 40.67 -8.78 18.54
CA LEU A 3 39.73 -9.38 19.48
C LEU A 3 40.43 -9.51 20.85
N ASP A 4 39.80 -9.00 21.89
CA ASP A 4 40.25 -8.95 23.29
C ASP A 4 40.79 -10.31 23.78
N ASP A 5 42.05 -10.35 24.23
CA ASP A 5 42.73 -11.53 24.78
C ASP A 5 42.12 -12.06 26.10
N ARG A 6 41.02 -11.45 26.57
CA ARG A 6 40.25 -11.85 27.75
C ARG A 6 39.11 -12.85 27.46
N LEU A 7 38.95 -13.32 26.23
CA LEU A 7 38.01 -14.40 25.89
C LEU A 7 38.51 -15.75 26.42
N ASP A 8 37.64 -16.46 27.16
CA ASP A 8 37.87 -17.80 27.73
C ASP A 8 38.56 -18.73 26.70
N PRO A 9 39.63 -19.47 27.07
CA PRO A 9 40.25 -20.47 26.21
C PRO A 9 39.29 -21.47 25.55
N LEU A 10 38.13 -21.73 26.17
CA LEU A 10 37.05 -22.56 25.63
C LEU A 10 36.33 -21.89 24.44
N LEU A 11 36.17 -20.57 24.45
CA LEU A 11 35.55 -19.80 23.36
C LEU A 11 36.46 -19.76 22.11
N LYS A 12 37.78 -19.96 22.25
CA LYS A 12 38.72 -20.05 21.12
C LYS A 12 38.53 -21.31 20.26
N LYS A 13 37.67 -22.26 20.67
CA LYS A 13 37.37 -23.51 19.93
C LYS A 13 35.99 -23.53 19.26
N ILE A 14 35.24 -22.43 19.34
CA ILE A 14 33.94 -22.30 18.69
C ILE A 14 34.09 -21.39 17.47
N GLU A 15 33.70 -21.88 16.31
CA GLU A 15 33.64 -21.12 15.06
C GLU A 15 32.18 -20.81 14.72
N LEU A 16 31.88 -19.54 14.47
CA LEU A 16 30.62 -19.12 13.86
C LEU A 16 30.86 -18.79 12.40
N ARG A 17 30.19 -19.51 11.51
CA ARG A 17 30.32 -19.35 10.07
C ARG A 17 28.94 -19.14 9.44
N GLU A 18 28.91 -18.38 8.36
CA GLU A 18 27.74 -18.30 7.50
C GLU A 18 27.79 -19.37 6.40
N ASP A 19 26.69 -20.10 6.20
CA ASP A 19 26.51 -20.89 4.99
C ASP A 19 25.92 -20.04 3.84
N LEU A 20 26.81 -19.61 2.95
CA LEU A 20 26.47 -18.78 1.80
C LEU A 20 25.49 -19.45 0.83
N LYS A 21 25.42 -20.79 0.77
CA LYS A 21 24.56 -21.53 -0.18
C LYS A 21 23.09 -21.60 0.29
N SER A 22 22.85 -21.51 1.59
CA SER A 22 21.50 -21.51 2.16
C SER A 22 20.85 -20.13 2.24
N ARG A 23 21.54 -19.05 1.83
CA ARG A 23 20.98 -17.69 1.80
C ARG A 23 19.62 -17.64 1.10
N ARG A 24 18.67 -16.92 1.70
CA ARG A 24 17.33 -16.66 1.15
C ARG A 24 17.02 -15.18 1.33
N GLY A 25 17.50 -14.35 0.40
CA GLY A 25 17.46 -12.89 0.57
C GLY A 25 18.38 -12.48 1.73
N LEU A 26 17.84 -11.73 2.69
CA LEU A 26 18.56 -11.31 3.90
C LEU A 26 18.58 -12.37 5.00
N ALA A 27 17.82 -13.46 4.86
CA ALA A 27 17.89 -14.57 5.79
C ALA A 27 19.11 -15.44 5.46
N VAL A 28 20.00 -15.59 6.43
CA VAL A 28 21.26 -16.34 6.31
C VAL A 28 21.25 -17.52 7.28
N SER A 29 21.88 -18.63 6.92
CA SER A 29 22.10 -19.71 7.88
C SER A 29 23.42 -19.47 8.60
N LEU A 30 23.35 -19.48 9.93
CA LEU A 30 24.49 -19.37 10.82
C LEU A 30 24.78 -20.76 11.37
N GLU A 31 25.99 -21.23 11.13
CA GLU A 31 26.53 -22.50 11.59
C GLU A 31 27.49 -22.25 12.74
N ILE A 32 27.28 -22.95 13.84
CA ILE A 32 28.16 -22.95 15.02
C ILE A 32 28.86 -24.30 15.05
N ILE A 33 30.18 -24.29 15.02
CA ILE A 33 31.04 -25.47 14.98
C ILE A 33 31.89 -25.50 16.25
N CYS A 34 31.87 -26.63 16.97
CA CYS A 34 32.76 -26.86 18.11
C CYS A 34 33.93 -27.74 17.67
N HIS A 35 35.13 -27.17 17.57
CA HIS A 35 36.35 -27.90 17.19
C HIS A 35 36.86 -28.84 18.28
N ASN A 36 36.26 -28.84 19.48
CA ASN A 36 36.64 -29.74 20.57
C ASN A 36 35.91 -31.09 20.54
N CYS A 37 34.63 -31.08 20.15
CA CYS A 37 33.81 -32.30 20.08
C CYS A 37 33.35 -32.62 18.65
N GLU A 38 33.79 -31.84 17.66
CA GLU A 38 33.47 -31.99 16.23
C GLU A 38 31.97 -31.90 15.89
N GLU A 39 31.16 -31.41 16.83
CA GLU A 39 29.73 -31.19 16.64
C GLU A 39 29.46 -29.84 15.97
N SER A 40 28.41 -29.79 15.17
CA SER A 40 27.93 -28.57 14.52
C SER A 40 26.42 -28.45 14.60
N THR A 41 25.94 -27.21 14.68
CA THR A 41 24.53 -26.90 14.59
C THR A 41 24.32 -25.67 13.72
N SER A 42 23.16 -25.56 13.07
CA SER A 42 22.84 -24.39 12.26
C SER A 42 21.43 -23.89 12.50
N THR A 43 21.27 -22.58 12.33
CA THR A 43 19.97 -21.93 12.43
C THR A 43 19.88 -20.74 11.49
N MET A 44 18.67 -20.43 11.05
CA MET A 44 18.42 -19.26 10.21
C MET A 44 18.39 -17.99 11.06
N SER A 45 18.97 -16.91 10.54
CA SER A 45 18.99 -15.58 11.19
C SER A 45 17.62 -14.91 11.32
N SER A 46 16.59 -15.49 10.70
CA SER A 46 15.23 -14.97 10.72
C SER A 46 14.23 -16.12 10.85
N LYS A 47 13.15 -15.85 11.59
CA LYS A 47 11.98 -16.73 11.65
C LYS A 47 11.21 -16.69 10.32
N ILE A 48 10.38 -17.71 10.10
CA ILE A 48 9.49 -17.82 8.95
C ILE A 48 8.07 -17.45 9.40
N SER A 49 7.45 -16.50 8.69
CA SER A 49 6.03 -16.18 8.76
C SER A 49 5.43 -16.23 7.36
N ASN A 50 4.25 -16.85 7.19
CA ASN A 50 3.58 -16.97 5.90
C ASN A 50 4.47 -17.49 4.76
N LYS A 51 5.29 -18.52 5.05
CA LYS A 51 6.25 -19.13 4.11
C LYS A 51 7.33 -18.16 3.59
N CYS A 52 7.55 -17.03 4.28
CA CYS A 52 8.58 -16.03 3.99
C CYS A 52 9.41 -15.77 5.24
N TYR A 53 10.68 -15.43 5.09
CA TYR A 53 11.48 -14.99 6.24
C TYR A 53 11.08 -13.58 6.66
N ASP A 54 10.88 -13.35 7.96
CA ASP A 54 10.47 -12.06 8.53
C ASP A 54 11.37 -10.92 8.12
N VAL A 55 12.70 -11.12 8.07
CA VAL A 55 13.65 -10.10 7.62
C VAL A 55 13.39 -9.63 6.19
N ASN A 56 12.97 -10.54 5.30
CA ASN A 56 12.63 -10.21 3.91
C ASN A 56 11.30 -9.48 3.81
N LEU A 57 10.32 -9.87 4.64
CA LEU A 57 9.05 -9.15 4.75
C LEU A 57 9.30 -7.72 5.25
N ARG A 58 10.11 -7.55 6.29
CA ARG A 58 10.47 -6.24 6.85
C ARG A 58 11.21 -5.36 5.85
N LEU A 59 12.18 -5.89 5.12
CA LEU A 59 12.86 -5.13 4.07
C LEU A 59 11.87 -4.65 3.01
N THR A 60 11.00 -5.55 2.54
CA THR A 60 10.00 -5.22 1.50
C THR A 60 9.03 -4.15 2.01
N TYR A 61 8.51 -4.31 3.23
CA TYR A 61 7.62 -3.35 3.86
C TYR A 61 8.30 -1.99 4.08
N GLY A 62 9.52 -1.98 4.61
CA GLY A 62 10.29 -0.76 4.83
C GLY A 62 10.53 0.01 3.53
N MET A 63 10.92 -0.68 2.45
CA MET A 63 11.07 -0.07 1.13
C MET A 63 9.73 0.51 0.64
N ARG A 64 8.62 -0.22 0.79
CA ARG A 64 7.29 0.26 0.42
C ARG A 64 6.89 1.53 1.19
N ALA A 65 7.13 1.55 2.51
CA ALA A 65 6.78 2.68 3.37
C ALA A 65 7.47 3.98 2.97
N ILE A 66 8.67 3.90 2.39
CA ILE A 66 9.42 5.06 1.86
C ILE A 66 9.21 5.28 0.34
N GLY A 67 8.20 4.65 -0.26
CA GLY A 67 7.90 4.80 -1.69
C GLY A 67 8.97 4.18 -2.62
N LYS A 68 9.68 3.15 -2.16
CA LYS A 68 10.74 2.44 -2.88
C LYS A 68 10.37 0.98 -3.14
N GLY A 69 11.00 0.39 -4.17
CA GLY A 69 10.78 -1.00 -4.57
C GLY A 69 12.08 -1.80 -4.64
N GLY A 70 12.01 -3.01 -5.23
CA GLY A 70 13.13 -3.95 -5.25
C GLY A 70 14.43 -3.40 -5.89
N ALA A 71 14.33 -2.45 -6.82
CA ALA A 71 15.52 -1.81 -7.39
C ALA A 71 16.30 -0.99 -6.36
N ALA A 72 15.61 -0.16 -5.56
CA ALA A 72 16.22 0.59 -4.47
C ALA A 72 16.67 -0.33 -3.34
N ALA A 73 15.92 -1.41 -3.06
CA ALA A 73 16.32 -2.42 -2.08
C ALA A 73 17.68 -3.06 -2.44
N ARG A 74 17.94 -3.35 -3.72
CA ARG A 74 19.24 -3.86 -4.18
C ARG A 74 20.38 -2.87 -3.94
N ILE A 75 20.15 -1.59 -4.25
CA ILE A 75 21.14 -0.53 -4.02
C ILE A 75 21.42 -0.40 -2.52
N PHE A 76 20.36 -0.33 -1.71
CA PHE A 76 20.47 -0.26 -0.25
C PHE A 76 21.26 -1.43 0.33
N CYS A 77 20.91 -2.67 -0.03
CA CYS A 77 21.64 -3.85 0.43
C CYS A 77 23.12 -3.82 -0.01
N GLY A 78 23.40 -3.43 -1.25
CA GLY A 78 24.77 -3.29 -1.74
C GLY A 78 25.59 -2.25 -0.99
N LEU A 79 25.02 -1.07 -0.72
CA LEU A 79 25.69 0.00 0.03
C LEU A 79 25.96 -0.38 1.48
N MET A 80 25.07 -1.16 2.09
CA MET A 80 25.19 -1.63 3.47
C MET A 80 26.03 -2.91 3.60
N ASN A 81 26.59 -3.42 2.50
CA ASN A 81 27.28 -4.72 2.44
C ASN A 81 26.42 -5.89 2.99
N LEU A 82 25.12 -5.87 2.70
CA LEU A 82 24.16 -6.91 3.06
C LEU A 82 23.96 -7.91 1.91
N PRO A 83 23.46 -9.14 2.21
CA PRO A 83 22.97 -10.03 1.17
C PRO A 83 21.94 -9.33 0.27
N PRO A 84 21.82 -9.73 -1.01
CA PRO A 84 20.85 -9.15 -1.91
C PRO A 84 19.41 -9.37 -1.39
N PRO A 85 18.47 -8.48 -1.73
CA PRO A 85 17.06 -8.64 -1.38
C PRO A 85 16.49 -9.96 -1.91
N PRO A 86 15.37 -10.45 -1.37
CA PRO A 86 14.74 -11.69 -1.83
C PRO A 86 14.46 -11.64 -3.33
N ALA A 87 14.86 -12.69 -4.06
CA ALA A 87 14.67 -12.76 -5.52
C ALA A 87 13.20 -12.58 -5.96
N LYS A 88 12.26 -13.09 -5.15
CA LYS A 88 10.81 -12.92 -5.35
C LYS A 88 10.28 -11.72 -4.56
N PHE A 89 10.86 -10.53 -4.73
CA PHE A 89 10.45 -9.31 -4.03
C PHE A 89 8.96 -9.00 -4.24
N GLU A 90 8.47 -9.10 -5.48
CA GLU A 90 7.06 -8.82 -5.80
C GLU A 90 6.07 -9.76 -5.12
N ARG A 91 6.46 -11.01 -4.83
CA ARG A 91 5.62 -11.92 -4.04
C ARG A 91 5.34 -11.37 -2.65
N HIS A 92 6.33 -10.72 -2.03
CA HIS A 92 6.18 -10.10 -0.71
C HIS A 92 5.28 -8.86 -0.82
N ASN A 93 5.43 -8.05 -1.88
CA ASN A 93 4.52 -6.93 -2.16
C ASN A 93 3.06 -7.39 -2.32
N SER A 94 2.81 -8.48 -3.04
CA SER A 94 1.46 -9.03 -3.21
C SER A 94 0.85 -9.51 -1.89
N LEU A 95 1.66 -10.11 -1.02
CA LEU A 95 1.20 -10.49 0.33
C LEU A 95 0.74 -9.27 1.13
N PHE A 96 1.55 -8.20 1.14
CA PHE A 96 1.17 -6.95 1.80
C PHE A 96 -0.07 -6.32 1.20
N LEU A 97 -0.22 -6.34 -0.13
CA LEU A 97 -1.40 -5.78 -0.79
C LEU A 97 -2.69 -6.44 -0.28
N ASN A 98 -2.72 -7.76 -0.17
CA ASN A 98 -3.91 -8.48 0.28
C ASN A 98 -4.26 -8.13 1.73
N VAL A 99 -3.26 -8.11 2.62
CA VAL A 99 -3.46 -7.73 4.03
C VAL A 99 -3.90 -6.29 4.17
N LEU A 100 -3.26 -5.37 3.44
CA LEU A 100 -3.58 -3.94 3.48
C LEU A 100 -4.99 -3.64 2.94
N LYS A 101 -5.48 -4.39 1.95
CA LYS A 101 -6.86 -4.26 1.46
C LYS A 101 -7.88 -4.56 2.55
N THR A 102 -7.69 -5.67 3.29
CA THR A 102 -8.57 -6.02 4.41
C THR A 102 -8.52 -4.96 5.50
N ILE A 103 -7.31 -4.56 5.93
CA ILE A 103 -7.15 -3.54 6.97
C ILE A 103 -7.76 -2.19 6.55
N SER A 104 -7.56 -1.78 5.30
CA SER A 104 -8.16 -0.53 4.81
C SER A 104 -9.67 -0.59 4.81
N GLU A 105 -10.25 -1.74 4.45
CA GLU A 105 -11.69 -1.93 4.41
C GLU A 105 -12.30 -1.88 5.81
N ASP A 106 -11.71 -2.59 6.77
CA ASP A 106 -12.14 -2.56 8.17
C ASP A 106 -12.00 -1.15 8.77
N SER A 107 -10.89 -0.47 8.48
CA SER A 107 -10.63 0.89 8.95
C SER A 107 -11.64 1.89 8.39
N MET A 108 -11.97 1.80 7.11
CA MET A 108 -12.95 2.69 6.47
C MET A 108 -14.37 2.40 6.96
N ASN A 109 -14.73 1.13 7.17
CA ASN A 109 -16.04 0.77 7.74
C ASN A 109 -16.21 1.28 9.17
N ALA A 110 -15.16 1.21 10.00
CA ALA A 110 -15.15 1.84 11.31
C ALA A 110 -15.29 3.36 11.22
N ALA A 111 -14.57 4.00 10.30
CA ALA A 111 -14.67 5.45 10.06
C ALA A 111 -16.07 5.89 9.61
N VAL A 112 -16.74 5.12 8.75
CA VAL A 112 -18.14 5.40 8.36
C VAL A 112 -19.07 5.26 9.55
N HIS A 113 -18.96 4.18 10.32
CA HIS A 113 -19.80 3.97 11.50
C HIS A 113 -19.66 5.12 12.52
N GLU A 114 -18.44 5.57 12.78
CA GLU A 114 -18.20 6.74 13.63
C GLU A 114 -18.77 8.04 13.05
N ALA A 115 -18.68 8.23 11.72
CA ALA A 115 -19.27 9.40 11.05
C ALA A 115 -20.80 9.41 11.18
N VAL A 116 -21.46 8.24 11.02
CA VAL A 116 -22.90 8.10 11.22
C VAL A 116 -23.31 8.47 12.65
N ILE A 117 -22.57 8.00 13.66
CA ILE A 117 -22.84 8.36 15.06
C ILE A 117 -22.66 9.86 15.28
N ALA A 118 -21.57 10.45 14.75
CA ALA A 118 -21.31 11.88 14.86
C ALA A 118 -22.36 12.75 14.13
N ASN A 119 -23.04 12.16 13.14
CA ASN A 119 -24.14 12.76 12.38
C ASN A 119 -25.52 12.37 12.92
N ASP A 120 -25.68 12.27 14.24
CA ASP A 120 -26.95 11.93 14.91
C ASP A 120 -27.60 10.62 14.42
N ASN A 121 -26.78 9.60 14.13
CA ASN A 121 -27.18 8.31 13.54
C ASN A 121 -27.77 8.40 12.12
N ASN A 122 -27.48 9.48 11.39
CA ASN A 122 -27.89 9.63 10.00
C ASN A 122 -26.80 9.11 9.04
N SER A 123 -27.18 8.16 8.18
CA SER A 123 -26.31 7.56 7.16
C SER A 123 -26.13 8.41 5.90
N ASN A 124 -26.72 9.60 5.86
CA ASN A 124 -26.48 10.61 4.83
C ASN A 124 -25.30 11.48 5.26
N ILE A 125 -24.12 11.18 4.74
CA ILE A 125 -22.84 11.73 5.19
C ILE A 125 -22.37 12.85 4.25
N ALA A 126 -21.78 13.89 4.82
CA ALA A 126 -21.05 14.92 4.10
C ALA A 126 -19.60 14.47 3.85
N VAL A 127 -19.13 14.58 2.60
CA VAL A 127 -17.79 14.12 2.22
C VAL A 127 -16.98 15.23 1.58
N ALA A 128 -15.74 15.37 2.04
CA ALA A 128 -14.69 16.09 1.34
C ALA A 128 -14.00 15.13 0.36
N VAL A 129 -13.95 15.51 -0.91
CA VAL A 129 -13.41 14.66 -1.98
C VAL A 129 -12.23 15.35 -2.64
N ASP A 130 -11.10 14.65 -2.72
CA ASP A 130 -9.88 15.16 -3.34
C ASP A 130 -9.13 14.05 -4.09
N GLY A 131 -8.38 14.45 -5.12
CA GLY A 131 -7.58 13.60 -5.98
C GLY A 131 -6.08 13.88 -5.85
N THR A 132 -5.27 12.83 -5.88
CA THR A 132 -3.82 12.96 -5.98
C THR A 132 -3.25 12.13 -7.12
N TRP A 133 -2.18 12.63 -7.74
CA TRP A 133 -1.53 12.01 -8.88
C TRP A 133 -0.06 11.71 -8.60
N HIS A 134 0.42 10.60 -9.14
CA HIS A 134 1.81 10.18 -8.98
C HIS A 134 2.82 11.18 -9.57
N LYS A 135 2.43 11.95 -10.59
CA LYS A 135 3.27 13.01 -11.17
C LYS A 135 2.48 14.30 -11.26
N ARG A 136 3.16 15.44 -11.07
CA ARG A 136 2.60 16.77 -11.37
C ARG A 136 2.37 16.92 -12.88
N GLY A 137 1.33 17.67 -13.23
CA GLY A 137 0.92 17.93 -14.61
C GLY A 137 0.00 16.85 -15.21
N TYR A 138 -0.40 17.04 -16.46
CA TYR A 138 -1.47 16.26 -17.11
C TYR A 138 -1.07 14.87 -17.64
N SER A 139 0.09 14.35 -17.24
CA SER A 139 0.68 13.12 -17.80
C SER A 139 0.75 11.94 -16.82
N SER A 140 0.15 12.07 -15.63
CA SER A 140 0.21 11.00 -14.63
C SER A 140 -0.49 9.72 -15.11
N LEU A 141 0.14 8.58 -14.88
CA LEU A 141 -0.41 7.27 -15.23
C LEU A 141 -1.27 6.68 -14.10
N ASN A 142 -1.10 7.18 -12.89
CA ASN A 142 -1.82 6.73 -11.70
C ASN A 142 -2.44 7.92 -10.98
N GLY A 143 -3.64 7.73 -10.46
CA GLY A 143 -4.33 8.68 -9.60
C GLY A 143 -5.03 7.93 -8.47
N VAL A 144 -5.24 8.60 -7.35
CA VAL A 144 -6.07 8.12 -6.25
C VAL A 144 -7.03 9.22 -5.89
N VAL A 145 -8.31 8.90 -5.79
CA VAL A 145 -9.35 9.81 -5.30
C VAL A 145 -9.80 9.30 -3.94
N CYS A 146 -9.90 10.18 -2.96
CA CYS A 146 -10.32 9.84 -1.60
C CYS A 146 -11.57 10.62 -1.22
N ALA A 147 -12.46 9.98 -0.46
CA ALA A 147 -13.57 10.62 0.24
C ALA A 147 -13.29 10.60 1.74
N THR A 148 -13.38 11.76 2.37
CA THR A 148 -13.16 11.98 3.80
C THR A 148 -14.46 12.49 4.41
N SER A 149 -14.94 11.88 5.48
CA SER A 149 -16.12 12.38 6.20
C SER A 149 -15.81 13.76 6.79
N VAL A 150 -16.72 14.71 6.61
CA VAL A 150 -16.60 16.05 7.19
C VAL A 150 -16.81 16.01 8.71
N GLU A 151 -17.62 15.07 9.18
CA GLU A 151 -18.04 14.90 10.58
C GLU A 151 -16.90 14.41 11.48
N ASN A 152 -16.04 13.52 10.98
CA ASN A 152 -14.94 12.96 11.78
C ASN A 152 -13.54 13.18 11.18
N GLY A 153 -13.43 13.75 9.99
CA GLY A 153 -12.15 14.02 9.32
C GLY A 153 -11.38 12.75 8.90
N LYS A 154 -12.03 11.58 8.84
CA LYS A 154 -11.40 10.31 8.46
C LYS A 154 -11.72 9.94 7.02
N VAL A 155 -10.77 9.26 6.37
CA VAL A 155 -11.00 8.66 5.04
C VAL A 155 -11.99 7.52 5.19
N ILE A 156 -13.09 7.60 4.43
CA ILE A 156 -14.18 6.62 4.45
C ILE A 156 -14.31 5.83 3.14
N ASP A 157 -13.71 6.32 2.05
CA ASP A 157 -13.58 5.56 0.81
C ASP A 157 -12.44 6.10 -0.08
N PHE A 158 -11.96 5.29 -1.03
CA PHE A 158 -11.01 5.74 -2.04
C PHE A 158 -11.08 4.91 -3.33
N GLU A 159 -10.73 5.51 -4.47
CA GLU A 159 -10.58 4.82 -5.74
C GLU A 159 -9.17 5.02 -6.30
N ALA A 160 -8.44 3.93 -6.52
CA ALA A 160 -7.12 3.94 -7.12
C ALA A 160 -7.20 3.61 -8.62
N LEU A 161 -6.86 4.57 -9.47
CA LEU A 161 -6.96 4.45 -10.93
C LEU A 161 -5.57 4.37 -11.58
N THR A 162 -5.44 3.52 -12.59
CA THR A 162 -4.22 3.40 -13.38
C THR A 162 -4.48 3.15 -14.87
N LYS A 163 -3.71 3.87 -15.69
CA LYS A 163 -3.57 3.66 -17.15
C LYS A 163 -2.43 2.73 -17.50
N TYR A 164 -1.68 2.29 -16.49
CA TYR A 164 -0.45 1.55 -16.66
C TYR A 164 -0.56 0.12 -16.15
N CYS A 165 -0.02 -0.81 -16.92
CA CYS A 165 0.25 -2.15 -16.44
C CYS A 165 1.58 -2.61 -17.00
N SER A 166 2.50 -2.99 -16.11
CA SER A 166 3.81 -3.52 -16.47
C SER A 166 3.69 -4.78 -17.32
N SER A 167 2.75 -5.68 -16.98
CA SER A 167 2.51 -6.94 -17.68
C SER A 167 2.02 -6.79 -19.11
N CYS A 168 1.44 -5.63 -19.45
CA CYS A 168 0.88 -5.35 -20.78
C CYS A 168 1.81 -4.49 -21.63
N LYS A 169 2.91 -3.98 -21.07
CA LYS A 169 3.88 -3.16 -21.79
C LYS A 169 4.52 -3.97 -22.92
N GLY A 170 4.37 -3.51 -24.16
CA GLY A 170 4.98 -4.13 -25.34
C GLY A 170 4.29 -5.39 -25.87
N LYS A 171 3.09 -5.74 -25.37
CA LYS A 171 2.33 -6.90 -25.86
C LYS A 171 1.23 -6.47 -26.83
N LYS A 172 1.09 -7.23 -27.94
CA LYS A 172 0.00 -7.06 -28.92
C LYS A 172 -1.29 -7.78 -28.53
N LYS A 173 -1.20 -8.79 -27.65
CA LYS A 173 -2.35 -9.56 -27.15
C LYS A 173 -2.83 -9.03 -25.80
N PRO A 174 -4.13 -9.16 -25.47
CA PRO A 174 -4.65 -8.85 -24.15
C PRO A 174 -3.85 -9.59 -23.07
N CYS A 175 -3.48 -8.87 -22.01
CA CYS A 175 -2.81 -9.44 -20.85
C CYS A 175 -3.86 -10.00 -19.89
N GLU A 176 -3.74 -11.28 -19.52
CA GLU A 176 -4.70 -11.96 -18.62
C GLU A 176 -4.88 -11.25 -17.27
N ASN A 177 -3.81 -10.67 -16.73
CA ASN A 177 -3.81 -9.94 -15.46
C ASN A 177 -3.49 -8.46 -15.68
N CYS A 178 -4.35 -7.78 -16.43
CA CYS A 178 -4.23 -6.34 -16.66
C CYS A 178 -4.54 -5.57 -15.37
N ALA A 179 -3.61 -4.72 -14.93
CA ALA A 179 -3.84 -3.83 -13.79
C ALA A 179 -4.56 -2.52 -14.18
N LYS A 180 -4.70 -2.24 -15.49
CA LYS A 180 -5.36 -1.01 -15.95
C LYS A 180 -6.85 -1.08 -15.64
N ASN A 181 -7.37 -0.06 -14.98
CA ASN A 181 -8.79 0.11 -14.69
C ASN A 181 -9.32 1.48 -15.17
N TYR A 182 -8.50 2.24 -15.91
CA TYR A 182 -8.88 3.53 -16.44
C TYR A 182 -8.30 3.78 -17.83
N GLU A 183 -9.10 4.42 -18.68
CA GLU A 183 -8.72 4.95 -19.98
C GLU A 183 -9.17 6.41 -20.07
N GLY A 184 -8.32 7.28 -20.64
CA GLY A 184 -8.60 8.72 -20.74
C GLY A 184 -7.47 9.63 -20.24
N PHE A 185 -7.79 10.91 -20.13
CA PHE A 185 -6.85 11.94 -19.65
C PHE A 185 -6.67 11.87 -18.14
N SER A 186 -5.50 12.23 -17.63
CA SER A 186 -5.20 12.13 -16.20
C SER A 186 -6.12 12.99 -15.33
N GLY A 187 -6.50 14.18 -15.80
CA GLY A 187 -7.43 15.05 -15.06
C GLY A 187 -8.84 14.47 -14.93
N ALA A 188 -9.28 13.61 -15.86
CA ALA A 188 -10.59 12.97 -15.78
C ALA A 188 -10.61 11.72 -14.87
N MET A 189 -9.46 11.33 -14.29
CA MET A 189 -9.41 10.29 -13.27
C MET A 189 -10.17 10.71 -12.01
N GLU A 190 -10.14 12.01 -11.67
CA GLU A 190 -10.86 12.51 -10.51
C GLU A 190 -12.36 12.26 -10.66
N CYS A 191 -12.97 12.75 -11.76
CA CYS A 191 -14.37 12.50 -12.09
C CYS A 191 -14.73 11.01 -12.04
N ARG A 192 -13.89 10.15 -12.63
CA ARG A 192 -14.12 8.70 -12.60
C ARG A 192 -14.07 8.13 -11.19
N GLY A 193 -13.11 8.57 -10.38
CA GLY A 193 -12.94 8.11 -8.99
C GLY A 193 -14.10 8.57 -8.12
N VAL A 194 -14.52 9.85 -8.21
CA VAL A 194 -15.70 10.37 -7.51
C VAL A 194 -16.93 9.54 -7.87
N LEU A 195 -17.18 9.33 -9.16
CA LEU A 195 -18.33 8.53 -9.60
C LEU A 195 -18.28 7.10 -9.04
N SER A 196 -17.13 6.44 -9.10
CA SER A 196 -16.95 5.08 -8.57
C SER A 196 -17.15 4.99 -7.06
N ILE A 197 -16.76 6.02 -6.30
CA ILE A 197 -16.94 6.09 -4.84
C ILE A 197 -18.43 6.25 -4.50
N PHE A 198 -19.11 7.21 -5.14
CA PHE A 198 -20.52 7.50 -4.85
C PHE A 198 -21.43 6.33 -5.24
N GLN A 199 -21.21 5.72 -6.41
CA GLN A 199 -22.03 4.60 -6.90
C GLN A 199 -22.01 3.37 -5.99
N ARG A 200 -20.94 3.14 -5.23
CA ARG A 200 -20.81 1.97 -4.36
C ARG A 200 -21.11 2.26 -2.89
N SER A 201 -21.30 3.52 -2.50
CA SER A 201 -21.32 3.90 -1.08
C SER A 201 -22.43 3.19 -0.32
N GLU A 202 -23.64 3.11 -0.89
CA GLU A 202 -24.78 2.43 -0.25
C GLU A 202 -24.51 0.94 -0.03
N THR A 203 -23.94 0.28 -1.03
CA THR A 203 -23.72 -1.18 -0.99
C THR A 203 -22.51 -1.57 -0.17
N SER A 204 -21.40 -0.81 -0.28
CA SER A 204 -20.13 -1.14 0.38
C SER A 204 -20.00 -0.51 1.76
N ARG A 205 -20.54 0.69 1.98
CA ARG A 205 -20.40 1.47 3.22
C ARG A 205 -21.68 1.59 4.03
N LYS A 206 -22.84 1.22 3.45
CA LYS A 206 -24.17 1.43 4.07
C LYS A 206 -24.43 2.92 4.40
N ALA A 207 -23.91 3.81 3.55
CA ALA A 207 -24.04 5.25 3.70
C ALA A 207 -24.23 5.92 2.32
N CYS A 208 -25.01 7.00 2.29
CA CYS A 208 -25.20 7.86 1.12
C CYS A 208 -24.36 9.12 1.30
N TYR A 209 -23.61 9.52 0.29
CA TYR A 209 -22.81 10.74 0.33
C TYR A 209 -23.64 11.91 -0.23
N THR A 210 -24.42 12.55 0.64
CA THR A 210 -25.45 13.52 0.22
C THR A 210 -24.94 14.96 0.15
N GLN A 211 -23.79 15.25 0.74
CA GLN A 211 -23.15 16.56 0.62
C GLN A 211 -21.71 16.39 0.14
N TYR A 212 -21.33 17.17 -0.86
CA TYR A 212 -20.02 17.13 -1.52
C TYR A 212 -19.26 18.42 -1.23
N LEU A 213 -18.16 18.32 -0.50
CA LEU A 213 -17.18 19.39 -0.32
C LEU A 213 -15.98 19.13 -1.24
N GLY A 214 -15.64 20.11 -2.07
CA GLY A 214 -14.49 20.02 -2.97
C GLY A 214 -14.18 21.38 -3.58
N ASP A 215 -13.31 21.39 -4.59
CA ASP A 215 -12.91 22.64 -5.26
C ASP A 215 -14.08 23.35 -5.96
N GLY A 216 -13.96 24.68 -6.11
CA GLY A 216 -15.01 25.57 -6.63
C GLY A 216 -15.52 25.17 -8.03
N ASP A 217 -14.62 24.78 -8.95
CA ASP A 217 -14.99 24.19 -10.26
C ASP A 217 -14.75 22.67 -10.25
N SER A 218 -15.57 21.94 -9.49
CA SER A 218 -15.49 20.47 -9.44
C SER A 218 -16.29 19.81 -10.55
N LYS A 219 -15.58 19.38 -11.60
CA LYS A 219 -16.14 18.45 -12.61
C LYS A 219 -16.57 17.12 -11.99
N GLY A 220 -16.01 16.74 -10.85
CA GLY A 220 -16.42 15.55 -10.10
C GLY A 220 -17.86 15.65 -9.60
N PHE A 221 -18.23 16.80 -9.02
CA PHE A 221 -19.60 17.08 -8.58
C PHE A 221 -20.60 17.04 -9.74
N LEU A 222 -20.27 17.69 -10.87
CA LEU A 222 -21.14 17.65 -12.06
C LEU A 222 -21.37 16.21 -12.55
N THR A 223 -20.30 15.39 -12.55
CA THR A 223 -20.37 13.99 -12.98
C THR A 223 -21.35 13.17 -12.14
N ILE A 224 -21.32 13.31 -10.80
CA ILE A 224 -22.24 12.56 -9.92
C ILE A 224 -23.68 13.08 -9.99
N LYS A 225 -23.85 14.40 -10.18
CA LYS A 225 -25.16 15.02 -10.34
C LYS A 225 -25.86 14.54 -11.61
N GLU A 226 -25.15 14.52 -12.73
CA GLU A 226 -25.66 14.01 -14.01
C GLU A 226 -25.96 12.51 -13.95
N ALA A 227 -25.14 11.75 -13.24
CA ALA A 227 -25.31 10.30 -13.09
C ALA A 227 -26.48 9.88 -12.17
N LYS A 228 -27.07 10.81 -11.41
CA LYS A 228 -28.15 10.54 -10.44
C LYS A 228 -27.83 9.34 -9.54
N VAL A 229 -26.65 9.37 -8.92
CA VAL A 229 -26.09 8.23 -8.16
C VAL A 229 -27.01 7.68 -7.06
N TYR A 230 -27.95 8.49 -6.54
CA TYR A 230 -28.94 8.10 -5.54
C TYR A 230 -30.39 8.31 -6.02
N GLY A 231 -30.63 8.22 -7.34
CA GLY A 231 -31.96 8.37 -7.94
C GLY A 231 -32.50 9.79 -7.79
N ASP A 232 -33.55 9.95 -6.98
CA ASP A 232 -34.22 11.24 -6.73
C ASP A 232 -33.55 12.05 -5.60
N THR A 233 -32.62 11.44 -4.85
CA THR A 233 -31.86 12.17 -3.83
C THR A 233 -30.74 12.96 -4.49
N GLU A 234 -30.85 14.30 -4.45
CA GLU A 234 -29.81 15.18 -4.96
C GLU A 234 -28.63 15.29 -3.98
N VAL A 235 -27.42 15.38 -4.54
CA VAL A 235 -26.21 15.69 -3.77
C VAL A 235 -26.05 17.21 -3.71
N GLU A 236 -25.99 17.76 -2.51
CA GLU A 236 -25.73 19.17 -2.26
C GLU A 236 -24.24 19.47 -2.38
N LYS A 237 -23.87 20.57 -3.05
CA LYS A 237 -22.48 21.03 -3.07
C LYS A 237 -22.25 22.00 -1.92
N LEU A 238 -21.24 21.71 -1.10
CA LEU A 238 -20.72 22.58 -0.07
C LEU A 238 -19.55 23.41 -0.63
N GLU A 239 -19.42 24.64 -0.15
CA GLU A 239 -18.36 25.56 -0.56
C GLU A 239 -17.39 25.83 0.59
N CYS A 240 -16.10 25.89 0.27
CA CYS A 240 -15.06 26.27 1.23
C CYS A 240 -15.03 27.80 1.40
N VAL A 241 -15.24 28.31 2.61
CA VAL A 241 -15.26 29.75 2.92
C VAL A 241 -13.94 30.48 2.58
N GLY A 242 -12.82 29.75 2.46
CA GLY A 242 -11.49 30.29 2.19
C GLY A 242 -10.93 30.04 0.79
N HIS A 243 -11.72 29.47 -0.13
CA HIS A 243 -11.27 29.23 -1.51
C HIS A 243 -11.61 30.47 -2.36
N VAL A 244 -10.58 31.14 -2.87
CA VAL A 244 -10.67 32.35 -3.72
C VAL A 244 -10.31 31.97 -5.15
#